data_AF-A0A8J6WDS8-F1
#
_entry.id   AF-A0A8J6WDS8-F1
#
_cell.length_a   1.000
_cell.length_b   1.000
_cell.length_c   1.000
_cell.angle_alpha   90.00
_cell.angle_beta   90.00
_cell.angle_gamma   90.00
#
_symmetry.space_group_name_H-M   'P 1'
#
loop_
_entity.id
_entity.type
_entity.pdbx_description
1 polymer ?
#
loop_
_entity_poly.entity_id
_entity_poly.type
_entity_poly.pdbx_seq_one_letter_code
_entity_poly.pdbx_strand_id
1 'polypeptide(L)'
;MVSKRWLVQVCRHRSCDRGGSAAVLAAFQQHQSPNILVTESDCMGQCSAGPTVKVMPGNTWYCRVTPGDVPRIVEEHLGRGELVRDRLHPRFHPPDNLSNP
;
A
#
# COMPACT_ATOMS: atom_id res chain seq x y z
N MET A 1 -14.49 6.94 20.70
CA MET A 1 -14.41 6.37 19.34
C MET A 1 -12.97 6.56 18.87
N VAL A 2 -12.15 5.51 18.81
CA VAL A 2 -10.75 5.65 18.37
C VAL A 2 -10.77 5.69 16.85
N SER A 3 -10.49 6.85 16.26
CA SER A 3 -10.30 6.99 14.82
C SER A 3 -9.15 6.05 14.39
N LYS A 4 -9.44 5.09 13.51
CA LYS A 4 -8.41 4.18 12.98
C LYS A 4 -7.35 5.02 12.26
N ARG A 5 -6.09 4.88 12.66
CA ARG A 5 -4.95 5.56 12.04
C ARG A 5 -4.23 4.58 11.13
N TRP A 6 -4.06 4.99 9.88
CA TRP A 6 -3.37 4.23 8.86
C TRP A 6 -1.94 4.74 8.70
N LEU A 7 -1.00 3.81 8.58
CA LEU A 7 0.36 4.07 8.14
C LEU A 7 0.56 3.37 6.79
N VAL A 8 0.84 4.16 5.76
CA VAL A 8 1.14 3.71 4.40
C VAL A 8 2.64 3.89 4.18
N GLN A 9 3.35 2.79 3.92
CA GLN A 9 4.78 2.79 3.64
C GLN A 9 5.01 2.40 2.19
N VAL A 10 5.67 3.27 1.42
CA VAL A 10 6.01 3.03 0.02
C VAL A 10 7.51 2.74 -0.10
N CYS A 11 7.87 1.60 -0.69
CA CYS A 11 9.28 1.26 -0.90
C CYS A 11 9.93 2.22 -1.90
N ARG A 12 10.98 2.92 -1.44
CA ARG A 12 11.77 3.89 -2.22
C ARG A 12 13.23 3.44 -2.42
N HIS A 13 13.47 2.12 -2.45
CA HIS A 13 14.79 1.58 -2.79
C HIS A 13 14.96 1.37 -4.30
N ARG A 14 16.22 1.25 -4.75
CA ARG A 14 16.66 1.24 -6.17
C ARG A 14 15.72 0.57 -7.18
N SER A 15 15.24 -0.64 -6.89
CA SER A 15 14.37 -1.40 -7.82
C SER A 15 12.96 -0.84 -7.90
N CYS A 16 12.35 -0.48 -6.76
CA CYS A 16 11.03 0.15 -6.73
C CYS A 16 11.08 1.56 -7.32
N ASP A 17 12.18 2.27 -7.08
CA ASP A 17 12.42 3.60 -7.65
C ASP A 17 12.42 3.60 -9.17
N ARG A 18 13.21 2.70 -9.76
CA ARG A 18 13.23 2.50 -11.21
C ARG A 18 11.87 2.06 -11.75
N GLY A 19 11.09 1.33 -10.95
CA GLY A 19 9.72 0.92 -11.24
C GLY A 19 8.66 2.02 -11.04
N GLY A 20 9.05 3.26 -10.75
CA GLY A 20 8.12 4.39 -10.64
C GLY A 20 7.52 4.61 -9.26
N SER A 21 8.09 4.05 -8.18
CA SER A 21 7.55 4.21 -6.83
C SER A 21 7.53 5.66 -6.32
N ALA A 22 8.29 6.58 -6.93
CA ALA A 22 8.26 8.00 -6.62
C ALA A 22 6.89 8.61 -6.92
N ALA A 23 6.31 8.27 -8.09
CA ALA A 23 4.99 8.75 -8.48
C ALA A 23 3.90 8.14 -7.60
N VAL A 24 4.07 6.88 -7.17
CA VAL A 24 3.15 6.22 -6.23
C VAL A 24 3.19 6.90 -4.86
N LEU A 25 4.38 7.19 -4.33
CA LEU A 25 4.53 7.91 -3.06
C LEU A 25 3.90 9.30 -3.14
N ALA A 26 4.19 10.05 -4.21
CA ALA A 26 3.62 11.38 -4.42
C ALA A 26 2.08 11.35 -4.49
N ALA A 27 1.51 10.35 -5.17
CA ALA A 27 0.07 10.16 -5.21
C ALA A 27 -0.51 9.86 -3.81
N PHE A 28 0.12 9.00 -3.01
CA PHE A 28 -0.35 8.76 -1.63
C PHE A 28 -0.24 10.00 -0.75
N GLN A 29 0.82 10.80 -0.90
CA GLN A 29 1.03 12.02 -0.11
C GLN A 29 -0.07 13.06 -0.33
N GLN A 30 -0.75 13.06 -1.48
CA GLN A 30 -1.93 13.91 -1.71
C GLN A 30 -3.11 13.57 -0.79
N HIS A 31 -3.14 12.36 -0.22
CA HIS A 31 -4.17 11.88 0.70
C HIS A 31 -3.73 11.89 2.17
N GLN A 32 -2.60 12.53 2.49
CA GLN A 32 -2.13 12.64 3.86
C GLN A 32 -3.13 13.40 4.73
N SER A 33 -3.44 12.85 5.90
CA SER A 33 -4.42 13.40 6.83
C SER A 33 -4.09 12.99 8.28
N PRO A 34 -4.77 13.55 9.30
CA PRO A 34 -4.56 13.13 10.69
C PRO A 34 -4.80 11.62 10.95
N ASN A 35 -5.54 10.95 10.06
CA ASN A 35 -5.81 9.51 10.13
C ASN A 35 -4.99 8.69 9.12
N ILE A 36 -4.26 9.31 8.19
CA ILE A 36 -3.46 8.62 7.17
C ILE A 36 -2.08 9.25 7.13
N LEU A 37 -1.10 8.53 7.67
CA LEU A 37 0.31 8.87 7.59
C LEU A 37 0.94 8.14 6.42
N VAL A 38 1.56 8.88 5.51
CA VAL A 38 2.27 8.32 4.35
C VAL A 38 3.76 8.54 4.55
N THR A 39 4.54 7.46 4.47
CA THR A 39 6.00 7.54 4.56
C THR A 39 6.64 6.74 3.44
N GLU A 40 7.85 7.12 3.08
CA GLU A 40 8.73 6.20 2.37
C GLU A 40 9.27 5.11 3.30
N SER A 41 9.83 4.07 2.71
CA SER A 41 10.56 3.03 3.41
C SER A 41 11.78 2.59 2.62
N ASP A 42 12.70 1.97 3.35
CA ASP A 42 13.79 1.18 2.77
C ASP A 42 13.28 -0.07 2.03
N CYS A 43 14.22 -0.84 1.49
CA CYS A 43 13.96 -2.08 0.78
C CYS A 43 13.17 -3.06 1.65
N MET A 44 12.02 -3.50 1.13
CA MET A 44 11.17 -4.48 1.80
C MET A 44 11.40 -5.93 1.32
N GLY A 45 12.44 -6.17 0.51
CA GLY A 45 12.77 -7.50 -0.04
C GLY A 45 11.89 -7.96 -1.22
N GLN A 46 10.87 -7.18 -1.60
CA GLN A 46 9.87 -7.56 -2.61
C GLN A 46 10.13 -6.96 -4.00
N CYS A 47 11.40 -6.90 -4.41
CA CYS A 47 11.81 -6.19 -5.65
C CYS A 47 11.13 -6.70 -6.93
N SER A 48 10.85 -8.00 -7.04
CA SER A 48 10.19 -8.60 -8.22
C SER A 48 8.71 -8.21 -8.37
N ALA A 49 8.12 -7.62 -7.32
CA ALA A 49 6.73 -7.21 -7.28
C ALA A 49 6.58 -5.70 -7.02
N GLY A 50 7.66 -4.92 -7.20
CA GLY A 50 7.65 -3.47 -7.03
C GLY A 50 6.82 -2.74 -8.11
N PRO A 51 6.34 -1.50 -7.83
CA PRO A 51 6.36 -0.79 -6.56
C PRO A 51 5.57 -1.51 -5.45
N THR A 52 6.16 -1.60 -4.26
CA THR A 52 5.55 -2.28 -3.11
C THR A 52 5.06 -1.25 -2.10
N VAL A 53 3.85 -1.45 -1.58
CA VAL A 53 3.23 -0.60 -0.57
C VAL A 53 2.74 -1.46 0.59
N LYS A 54 3.04 -1.06 1.83
CA LYS A 54 2.57 -1.71 3.05
C LYS A 54 1.60 -0.80 3.78
N VAL A 55 0.47 -1.33 4.21
CA VAL A 55 -0.55 -0.60 4.99
C VAL A 55 -0.74 -1.23 6.36
N MET A 56 -0.74 -0.38 7.38
CA MET A 56 -0.87 -0.74 8.81
C MET A 56 -1.98 0.10 9.46
N PRO A 57 -2.71 -0.40 10.47
CA PRO A 57 -2.68 -1.75 11.02
C PRO A 57 -3.39 -2.75 10.08
N GLY A 58 -2.90 -4.00 10.03
CA GLY A 58 -3.46 -5.06 9.17
C GLY A 58 -2.42 -5.84 8.37
N ASN A 59 -1.18 -5.34 8.31
CA ASN A 59 -0.09 -5.96 7.54
C ASN A 59 -0.51 -6.28 6.10
N THR A 60 -1.26 -5.36 5.48
CA THR A 60 -1.69 -5.49 4.10
C THR A 60 -0.55 -5.09 3.18
N TRP A 61 -0.29 -5.91 2.17
CA TRP A 61 0.80 -5.70 1.22
C TRP A 61 0.20 -5.57 -0.17
N TYR A 62 0.50 -4.46 -0.83
CA TYR A 62 0.20 -4.24 -2.23
C TYR A 62 1.46 -4.33 -3.07
N CYS A 63 1.32 -4.88 -4.27
CA CYS A 63 2.39 -5.04 -5.24
C CYS A 63 1.99 -4.47 -6.60
N ARG A 64 3.01 -4.11 -7.40
CA ARG A 64 2.85 -3.52 -8.73
C ARG A 64 1.89 -2.32 -8.72
N VAL A 65 1.93 -1.55 -7.64
CA VAL A 65 1.04 -0.40 -7.46
C VAL A 65 1.42 0.68 -8.45
N THR A 66 0.42 1.23 -9.11
CA THR A 66 0.56 2.40 -9.98
C THR A 66 -0.06 3.63 -9.33
N PRO A 67 0.29 4.85 -9.75
CA PRO A 67 -0.35 6.07 -9.25
C PRO A 67 -1.88 6.06 -9.41
N GLY A 68 -2.40 5.43 -10.48
CA GLY A 68 -3.84 5.30 -10.72
C GLY A 68 -4.56 4.35 -9.76
N ASP A 69 -3.83 3.43 -9.11
CA ASP A 69 -4.41 2.53 -8.09
C ASP A 69 -4.56 3.23 -6.73
N VAL A 70 -3.89 4.36 -6.51
CA VAL A 70 -3.83 5.03 -5.20
C VAL A 70 -5.19 5.52 -4.71
N PRO A 71 -6.01 6.25 -5.51
CA PRO A 71 -7.32 6.69 -5.05
C PRO A 71 -8.18 5.52 -4.61
N ARG A 72 -8.13 4.41 -5.36
CA ARG A 72 -8.86 3.18 -5.06
C ARG A 72 -8.41 2.55 -3.73
N ILE A 73 -7.09 2.46 -3.49
CA ILE A 73 -6.57 1.95 -2.21
C ILE A 73 -7.01 2.85 -1.05
N VAL A 74 -6.96 4.18 -1.21
CA VAL A 74 -7.36 5.11 -0.16
C VAL A 74 -8.86 5.03 0.14
N GLU A 75 -9.70 5.04 -0.89
CA GLU A 75 -11.17 5.03 -0.74
C GLU A 75 -11.69 3.68 -0.24
N GLU A 76 -11.30 2.58 -0.89
CA GLU A 76 -11.78 1.24 -0.54
C GLU A 76 -11.14 0.78 0.78
N HIS A 77 -9.82 0.71 0.87
CA HIS A 77 -9.17 0.10 2.03
C HIS A 77 -9.10 1.04 3.23
N LEU A 78 -8.56 2.25 3.05
CA LEU A 78 -8.35 3.16 4.19
C LEU A 78 -9.67 3.83 4.62
N GLY A 79 -10.59 4.05 3.67
CA GLY A 79 -11.91 4.63 3.91
C GLY A 79 -12.94 3.62 4.40
N ARG A 80 -13.08 2.48 3.73
CA ARG A 80 -14.15 1.49 4.01
C ARG A 80 -13.66 0.19 4.67
N GLY A 81 -12.35 -0.06 4.69
CA GLY A 81 -11.79 -1.32 5.15
C GLY A 81 -11.79 -2.44 4.09
N GLU A 82 -12.14 -2.14 2.84
CA GLU A 82 -12.26 -3.12 1.75
C GLU A 82 -10.93 -3.24 0.99
N LEU A 83 -10.37 -4.45 0.94
CA LEU A 83 -9.07 -4.68 0.29
C LEU A 83 -9.16 -4.66 -1.25
N VAL A 84 -8.27 -3.91 -1.89
CA VAL A 84 -8.02 -3.93 -3.35
C VAL A 84 -7.36 -5.27 -3.75
N ARG A 85 -8.18 -6.30 -3.95
CA ARG A 85 -7.74 -7.71 -4.10
C ARG A 85 -6.76 -7.95 -5.25
N ASP A 86 -6.93 -7.26 -6.37
CA ASP A 86 -6.08 -7.41 -7.57
C ASP A 86 -4.71 -6.74 -7.46
N ARG A 87 -4.45 -6.01 -6.37
CA ARG A 87 -3.12 -5.48 -6.03
C ARG A 87 -2.50 -6.17 -4.84
N LEU A 88 -3.19 -7.10 -4.16
CA LEU A 88 -2.65 -7.79 -3.01
C LEU A 88 -1.43 -8.63 -3.39
N HIS A 89 -0.41 -8.58 -2.55
CA HIS A 89 0.82 -9.32 -2.77
C HIS A 89 0.58 -10.81 -2.46
N PRO A 90 0.69 -11.73 -3.45
CA PRO A 90 0.24 -13.13 -3.30
C PRO A 90 1.01 -13.93 -2.25
N ARG A 91 2.28 -13.59 -2.00
CA ARG A 91 3.08 -14.19 -0.92
C ARG A 91 2.51 -13.93 0.49
N PHE A 92 1.89 -12.76 0.70
CA PHE A 92 1.34 -12.37 2.00
C PHE A 92 -0.18 -12.58 2.08
N HIS A 93 -0.84 -12.62 0.92
CA HIS A 93 -2.27 -12.77 0.76
C HIS A 93 -2.57 -13.87 -0.28
N PRO A 94 -2.36 -15.15 0.05
CA PRO A 94 -2.68 -16.24 -0.85
C PRO A 94 -4.20 -16.29 -1.10
N PRO A 95 -4.65 -16.71 -2.30
CA PRO A 95 -6.06 -16.68 -2.69
C PRO A 95 -6.97 -17.48 -1.75
N ASP A 96 -6.45 -18.55 -1.13
CA ASP A 96 -7.18 -19.41 -0.19
C ASP A 96 -7.34 -18.76 1.21
N ASN A 97 -6.69 -17.63 1.46
CA ASN A 97 -6.69 -16.89 2.74
C ASN A 97 -7.26 -15.47 2.59
N LEU A 98 -8.09 -15.21 1.57
CA LEU A 98 -8.81 -13.93 1.42
C LEU A 98 -9.98 -13.77 2.42
N SER A 99 -9.98 -14.59 3.48
CA SER A 99 -10.90 -14.61 4.61
C SER A 99 -10.22 -14.09 5.87
N ASN A 100 -9.52 -12.95 5.82
CA ASN A 100 -9.14 -12.25 7.05
C ASN A 100 -10.14 -11.10 7.28
N PRO A 101 -10.90 -11.10 8.39
CA PRO A 101 -11.86 -10.04 8.72
C PRO A 101 -11.20 -8.68 9.00
#